data_AF-A0A225VWD7-F1
#
_entry.id   AF-A0A225VWD7-F1
#
_cell.length_a   1.000
_cell.length_b   1.000
_cell.length_c   1.000
_cell.angle_alpha   90.00
_cell.angle_beta   90.00
_cell.angle_gamma   90.00
#
_symmetry.space_group_name_H-M   'P 1'
#
loop_
_entity.id
_entity.type
_entity.pdbx_description
1 polymer ?
#
loop_
_entity_poly.entity_id
_entity_poly.type
_entity_poly.pdbx_seq_one_letter_code
_entity_poly.pdbx_strand_id
1 'polypeptide(L)'
;MVAALTALWLAMVAVLGPRSINEKKVSEWATHAEVLGLEFDTKNKTVSMPTAKILKAQGRVDTMADRKDVSRHELECLLGSLGHVSTCLRSARPFFQRLHLACKQSLQLDLQWFRTILERGDWGGLPTTLFWGYPEPDVHLYMDASDQGLAVLDPARQRYIQLQFSNSERLDIATSPDSKGFTINVRELFCVGLAAAVWGAGWLPIEPCSATHIRAWSDNASAVAWGRSHQSDNTLAQELIRALGLSEATSRFRISTRHLPGAINIAASHSSSPGHLTSVQDLLAKLQAHALAGSSNKKYATTWKQWCHWCSSTGASPWLKGDRSIDSNQLIALALYYWQRPDGTRCNTASTILSKLGHISWYHRRVRGYAVGLHEGHKLAMQGMSRLSPTPKRKRPVSVIPLHRLRSNCGFRLAHNRVLGGEAAVVGFFFLLRRSEYLADHGRSMPYAIQRQDVSFWTREGSTALSVEKAYIVQVKFRGSKTDQRGVGMTRSLDRSTSQ
;
A
#
# COMPACT_ATOMS: atom_id res chain seq x y z
N MET A 1 15.57 34.54 -14.66
CA MET A 1 14.82 34.75 -13.40
C MET A 1 13.95 36.00 -13.43
N VAL A 2 14.49 37.19 -13.74
CA VAL A 2 13.71 38.43 -13.82
C VAL A 2 12.49 38.29 -14.75
N ALA A 3 12.67 37.75 -15.96
CA ALA A 3 11.58 37.51 -16.90
C ALA A 3 10.45 36.59 -16.38
N ALA A 4 10.79 35.59 -15.55
CA ALA A 4 9.79 34.68 -14.98
C ALA A 4 8.98 35.35 -13.87
N LEU A 5 9.62 36.20 -13.05
CA LEU A 5 8.94 37.03 -12.07
C LEU A 5 7.99 38.01 -12.77
N THR A 6 8.47 38.72 -13.80
CA THR A 6 7.66 39.67 -14.57
C THR A 6 6.46 38.97 -15.23
N ALA A 7 6.67 37.78 -15.81
CA ALA A 7 5.58 36.99 -16.40
C ALA A 7 4.53 36.55 -15.36
N LEU A 8 4.97 36.09 -14.18
CA LEU A 8 4.06 35.73 -13.09
C LEU A 8 3.29 36.96 -12.57
N TRP A 9 3.97 38.09 -12.45
CA TRP A 9 3.39 39.38 -12.04
C TRP A 9 2.28 39.82 -13.01
N LEU A 10 2.59 39.82 -14.31
CA LEU A 10 1.64 40.19 -15.35
C LEU A 10 0.45 39.22 -15.39
N ALA A 11 0.68 37.92 -15.22
CA ALA A 11 -0.38 36.93 -15.14
C ALA A 11 -1.29 37.12 -13.92
N MET A 12 -0.72 37.36 -12.74
CA MET A 12 -1.50 37.61 -11.52
C MET A 12 -2.32 38.89 -11.63
N VAL A 13 -1.74 39.97 -12.16
CA VAL A 13 -2.46 41.24 -12.40
C VAL A 13 -3.55 41.07 -13.45
N ALA A 14 -3.31 40.30 -14.52
CA ALA A 14 -4.31 40.06 -15.55
C ALA A 14 -5.51 39.23 -15.04
N VAL A 15 -5.28 38.26 -14.16
CA VAL A 15 -6.33 37.36 -13.64
C VAL A 15 -7.05 37.94 -12.42
N LEU A 16 -6.31 38.52 -11.48
CA LEU A 16 -6.83 38.97 -10.18
C LEU A 16 -7.01 40.50 -10.09
N GLY A 17 -6.58 41.24 -11.11
CA GLY A 17 -6.70 42.69 -11.21
C GLY A 17 -5.51 43.47 -10.66
N PRO A 18 -5.45 44.80 -10.91
CA PRO A 18 -4.30 45.66 -10.62
C PRO A 18 -4.01 45.88 -9.12
N ARG A 19 -4.94 45.52 -8.22
CA ARG A 19 -4.74 45.61 -6.75
C ARG A 19 -4.42 44.27 -6.09
N SER A 20 -4.21 43.22 -6.87
CA SER A 20 -4.02 41.86 -6.36
C SER A 20 -2.64 41.64 -5.72
N ILE A 21 -1.67 42.50 -6.03
CA ILE A 21 -0.30 42.39 -5.54
C ILE A 21 -0.04 43.48 -4.52
N ASN A 22 0.38 43.08 -3.33
CA ASN A 22 0.86 44.00 -2.31
C ASN A 22 2.38 44.12 -2.40
N GLU A 23 2.87 45.12 -3.14
CA GLU A 23 4.30 45.35 -3.37
C GLU A 23 5.12 45.42 -2.07
N LYS A 24 4.54 45.96 -0.99
CA LYS A 24 5.20 46.05 0.33
C LYS A 24 5.44 44.69 0.99
N LYS A 25 4.76 43.63 0.55
CA LYS A 25 4.90 42.26 1.05
C LYS A 25 5.66 41.34 0.09
N VAL A 26 6.09 41.85 -1.07
CA VAL A 26 6.90 41.09 -2.02
C VAL A 26 8.34 41.14 -1.53
N SER A 27 8.91 39.98 -1.19
CA SER A 27 10.33 39.84 -0.88
C SER A 27 11.14 39.58 -2.14
N GLU A 28 12.42 39.95 -2.11
CA GLU A 28 13.36 39.50 -3.14
C GLU A 28 13.56 37.98 -3.11
N TRP A 29 14.15 37.44 -4.18
CA TRP A 29 14.51 36.03 -4.24
C TRP A 29 15.55 35.73 -3.17
N ALA A 30 15.17 34.93 -2.19
CA ALA A 30 16.04 34.49 -1.12
C ALA A 30 15.97 32.98 -0.97
N THR A 31 17.08 32.36 -0.58
CA THR A 31 17.07 30.93 -0.25
C THR A 31 16.53 30.67 1.16
N HIS A 32 16.41 31.73 1.96
CA HIS A 32 15.77 31.75 3.27
C HIS A 32 14.57 32.69 3.22
N ALA A 33 13.38 32.23 3.59
CA ALA A 33 12.18 33.06 3.57
C ALA A 33 11.23 32.70 4.71
N GLU A 34 10.60 33.70 5.31
CA GLU A 34 9.47 33.49 6.22
C GLU A 34 8.17 33.40 5.41
N VAL A 35 7.51 32.24 5.44
CA VAL A 35 6.24 32.00 4.73
C VAL A 35 5.23 31.39 5.69
N LEU A 36 4.02 31.95 5.74
CA LEU A 36 2.96 31.56 6.69
C LEU A 36 3.44 31.55 8.16
N GLY A 37 4.50 32.31 8.44
CA GLY A 37 5.05 32.41 9.76
C GLY A 37 6.04 31.33 10.17
N LEU A 38 6.57 30.57 9.21
CA LEU A 38 7.64 29.59 9.39
C LEU A 38 8.85 29.99 8.54
N GLU A 39 10.05 29.67 9.00
CA GLU A 39 11.30 29.94 8.27
C GLU A 39 11.63 28.75 7.36
N PHE A 40 11.72 28.99 6.05
CA PHE A 40 12.07 27.98 5.07
C PHE A 40 13.51 28.20 4.57
N ASP A 41 14.30 27.13 4.54
CA ASP A 41 15.61 27.08 3.88
C ASP A 41 15.51 26.15 2.67
N THR A 42 15.60 26.72 1.48
CA THR A 42 15.51 26.00 0.21
C THR A 42 16.79 25.26 -0.18
N LYS A 43 17.95 25.63 0.37
CA LYS A 43 19.22 24.92 0.12
C LYS A 43 19.25 23.62 0.91
N ASN A 44 18.97 23.69 2.20
CA ASN A 44 18.91 22.52 3.08
C ASN A 44 17.57 21.79 3.00
N LYS A 45 16.56 22.38 2.33
CA LYS A 45 15.20 21.86 2.18
C LYS A 45 14.52 21.64 3.53
N THR A 46 14.68 22.59 4.43
CA THR A 46 14.16 22.52 5.80
C THR A 46 13.16 23.63 6.11
N VAL A 47 12.39 23.41 7.17
CA VAL A 47 11.51 24.39 7.77
C VAL A 47 11.77 24.46 9.28
N SER A 48 11.73 25.67 9.83
CA SER A 48 11.98 25.93 11.24
C SER A 48 10.87 26.81 11.82
N MET A 49 10.63 26.68 13.12
CA MET A 49 9.78 27.61 13.84
C MET A 49 10.62 28.81 14.33
N PRO A 50 10.24 30.06 14.02
CA PRO A 50 10.94 31.23 14.56
C PRO A 50 10.98 31.22 16.09
N THR A 51 12.16 31.49 16.67
CA THR A 51 12.36 31.48 18.14
C THR A 51 11.38 32.40 18.87
N ALA A 52 11.08 33.58 18.29
CA ALA A 52 10.11 34.52 18.86
C ALA A 52 8.70 33.91 19.02
N LYS A 53 8.29 33.01 18.13
CA LYS A 53 6.99 32.33 18.20
C LYS A 53 7.00 31.20 19.22
N ILE A 54 8.12 30.51 19.38
CA ILE A 54 8.30 29.49 20.43
C ILE A 54 8.20 30.15 21.79
N LEU A 55 8.97 31.21 22.04
CA LEU A 55 8.94 31.97 23.30
C LEU A 55 7.55 32.54 23.60
N LYS A 56 6.86 33.07 22.58
CA LYS A 56 5.47 33.55 22.72
C LYS A 56 4.50 32.42 23.09
N ALA A 57 4.66 31.23 22.50
CA ALA A 57 3.85 30.07 22.84
C ALA A 57 4.13 29.56 24.25
N GLN A 58 5.41 29.49 24.65
CA GLN A 58 5.84 29.12 26.00
C GLN A 58 5.23 30.05 27.05
N GLY A 59 5.39 31.37 26.89
CA GLY A 59 4.84 32.33 27.84
C GLY A 59 3.32 32.23 27.99
N ARG A 60 2.60 31.92 26.90
CA ARG A 60 1.13 31.69 26.94
C ARG A 60 0.76 30.39 27.65
N VAL A 61 1.51 29.32 27.42
CA VAL A 61 1.33 28.03 28.10
C VAL A 61 1.58 28.17 29.60
N ASP A 62 2.68 28.82 30.00
CA ASP A 62 3.06 29.03 31.40
C ASP A 62 2.00 29.87 32.13
N THR A 63 1.59 30.99 31.53
CA THR A 63 0.55 31.86 32.10
C THR A 63 -0.77 31.11 32.33
N MET A 64 -1.13 30.17 31.44
CA MET A 64 -2.38 29.41 31.56
C MET A 64 -2.25 28.18 32.45
N ALA A 65 -1.06 27.61 32.63
CA ALA A 65 -0.83 26.49 33.52
C ALA A 65 -1.04 26.87 35.01
N ASP A 66 -0.69 28.10 35.37
CA ASP A 66 -0.75 28.60 36.75
C ASP A 66 -2.13 29.16 37.15
N ARG A 67 -3.05 29.31 36.19
CA ARG A 67 -4.36 29.93 36.41
C ARG A 67 -5.46 28.91 36.64
N LYS A 68 -6.33 29.19 37.62
CA LYS A 68 -7.53 28.38 37.92
C LYS A 68 -8.70 28.70 36.99
N ASP A 69 -8.83 29.96 36.57
CA ASP A 69 -9.87 30.44 35.68
C ASP A 69 -9.25 31.11 34.45
N VAL A 70 -9.81 30.82 33.28
CA VAL A 70 -9.30 31.24 31.97
C VAL A 70 -10.41 31.91 31.18
N SER A 71 -10.16 33.11 30.66
CA SER A 71 -11.14 33.77 29.78
C SER A 71 -11.13 33.12 28.39
N ARG A 72 -12.27 33.20 27.70
CA ARG A 72 -12.39 32.73 26.31
C ARG A 72 -11.36 33.37 25.38
N HIS A 73 -11.10 34.67 25.56
CA HIS A 73 -10.13 35.40 24.74
C HIS A 73 -8.69 34.90 24.94
N GLU A 74 -8.31 34.58 26.18
CA GLU A 74 -6.99 34.03 26.49
C GLU A 74 -6.84 32.62 25.92
N LEU A 75 -7.89 31.79 25.99
CA LEU A 75 -7.92 30.48 25.35
C LEU A 75 -7.79 30.58 23.83
N GLU A 76 -8.53 31.49 23.18
CA GLU A 76 -8.42 31.74 21.74
C GLU A 76 -7.01 32.22 21.35
N CYS A 77 -6.40 33.08 22.16
CA CYS A 77 -5.02 33.51 21.97
C CYS A 77 -4.02 32.35 22.06
N LEU A 78 -4.14 31.49 23.09
CA LEU A 78 -3.31 30.30 23.23
C LEU A 78 -3.48 29.37 22.04
N LEU A 79 -4.72 29.04 21.68
CA LEU A 79 -5.02 28.17 20.54
C LEU A 79 -4.42 28.74 19.24
N GLY A 80 -4.45 30.05 19.04
CA GLY A 80 -3.78 30.69 17.91
C GLY A 80 -2.26 30.42 17.88
N SER A 81 -1.58 30.53 19.02
CA SER A 81 -0.15 30.21 19.14
C SER A 81 0.13 28.72 18.90
N LEU A 82 -0.64 27.84 19.54
CA LEU A 82 -0.45 26.39 19.44
C LEU A 82 -0.84 25.84 18.06
N GLY A 83 -1.72 26.52 17.33
CA GLY A 83 -2.06 26.22 15.95
C GLY A 83 -0.84 26.36 15.03
N HIS A 84 -0.04 27.42 15.21
CA HIS A 84 1.22 27.57 14.47
C HIS A 84 2.22 26.46 14.83
N VAL A 85 2.35 26.14 16.12
CA VAL A 85 3.19 25.03 16.61
C VAL A 85 2.80 23.71 15.94
N SER A 86 1.51 23.40 15.91
CA SER A 86 0.97 22.17 15.32
C SER A 86 1.08 22.12 13.79
N THR A 87 1.25 23.27 13.15
CA THR A 87 1.49 23.38 11.71
C THR A 87 2.92 22.98 11.36
N CYS A 88 3.90 23.41 12.17
CA CYS A 88 5.30 23.03 11.99
C CYS A 88 5.57 21.61 12.47
N LEU A 89 5.05 21.23 13.65
CA LEU A 89 5.26 19.92 14.23
C LEU A 89 3.94 19.16 14.32
N ARG A 90 3.69 18.33 13.30
CA ARG A 90 2.44 17.53 13.22
C ARG A 90 2.19 16.68 14.48
N SER A 91 3.25 16.26 15.16
CA SER A 91 3.19 15.46 16.38
C SER A 91 2.60 16.22 17.58
N ALA A 92 2.49 17.55 17.51
CA ALA A 92 1.79 18.38 18.48
C ALA A 92 0.26 18.46 18.25
N ARG A 93 -0.23 18.05 17.07
CA ARG A 93 -1.64 18.08 16.69
C ARG A 93 -2.60 17.32 17.64
N PRO A 94 -2.28 16.10 18.15
CA PRO A 94 -3.18 15.41 19.07
C PRO A 94 -3.49 16.20 20.35
N PHE A 95 -2.50 16.95 20.85
CA PHE A 95 -2.65 17.80 22.02
C PHE A 95 -3.48 19.05 21.69
N PHE A 96 -3.21 19.68 20.55
CA PHE A 96 -3.96 20.85 20.08
C PHE A 96 -5.44 20.55 19.87
N GLN A 97 -5.76 19.41 19.25
CA GLN A 97 -7.15 19.00 19.01
C GLN A 97 -7.93 18.83 20.31
N ARG A 98 -7.32 18.25 21.35
CA ARG A 98 -7.95 18.15 22.68
C ARG A 98 -8.15 19.50 23.34
N LEU A 99 -7.15 20.38 23.33
CA LEU A 99 -7.30 21.73 23.87
C LEU A 99 -8.40 22.52 23.14
N HIS A 100 -8.58 22.27 21.84
CA HIS A 100 -9.64 22.92 21.06
C HIS A 100 -11.04 22.37 21.39
N LEU A 101 -11.15 21.08 21.74
CA LEU A 101 -12.43 20.40 22.05
C LEU A 101 -12.81 20.49 23.54
N ALA A 102 -11.82 20.51 24.43
CA ALA A 102 -12.02 20.44 25.87
C ALA A 102 -12.16 21.84 26.48
N CYS A 103 -13.40 22.28 26.68
CA CYS A 103 -13.66 23.49 27.48
C CYS A 103 -13.62 23.26 29.01
N LYS A 104 -13.57 22.02 29.55
CA LYS A 104 -13.74 21.82 31.01
C LYS A 104 -13.02 20.67 31.75
N GLN A 105 -12.36 19.69 31.11
CA GLN A 105 -11.65 18.63 31.87
C GLN A 105 -10.26 18.31 31.30
N SER A 106 -9.26 18.34 32.19
CA SER A 106 -7.82 18.05 32.02
C SER A 106 -6.95 18.98 31.16
N LEU A 107 -7.25 20.29 31.10
CA LEU A 107 -6.40 21.27 30.38
C LEU A 107 -4.93 21.26 30.86
N GLN A 108 -4.71 21.07 32.17
CA GLN A 108 -3.39 21.15 32.79
C GLN A 108 -2.40 20.11 32.28
N LEU A 109 -2.83 18.87 32.09
CA LEU A 109 -1.97 17.82 31.53
C LEU A 109 -1.55 18.15 30.10
N ASP A 110 -2.50 18.52 29.23
CA ASP A 110 -2.21 18.89 27.84
C ASP A 110 -1.27 20.12 27.76
N LEU A 111 -1.42 21.09 28.65
CA LEU A 111 -0.49 22.23 28.77
C LEU A 111 0.91 21.80 29.21
N GLN A 112 1.04 20.87 30.16
CA GLN A 112 2.33 20.31 30.59
C GLN A 112 3.04 19.56 29.45
N TRP A 113 2.30 18.79 28.64
CA TRP A 113 2.84 18.16 27.45
C TRP A 113 3.30 19.19 26.43
N PHE A 114 2.52 20.23 26.16
CA PHE A 114 2.91 21.32 25.27
C PHE A 114 4.14 22.08 25.76
N ARG A 115 4.23 22.34 27.07
CA ARG A 115 5.42 22.93 27.68
C ARG A 115 6.66 22.09 27.41
N THR A 116 6.57 20.78 27.63
CA THR A 116 7.66 19.83 27.36
C THR A 116 8.04 19.83 25.88
N ILE A 117 7.05 19.82 24.98
CA ILE A 117 7.30 19.89 23.52
C ILE A 117 8.00 21.21 23.17
N LEU A 118 7.55 22.35 23.67
CA LEU A 118 8.15 23.65 23.39
C LEU A 118 9.58 23.76 23.94
N GLU A 119 9.85 23.22 25.13
CA GLU A 119 11.17 23.24 25.77
C GLU A 119 12.18 22.27 25.14
N ARG A 120 11.74 21.06 24.77
CA ARG A 120 12.62 19.96 24.33
C ARG A 120 12.47 19.59 22.86
N GLY A 121 11.53 20.20 22.16
CA GLY A 121 11.24 19.91 20.77
C GLY A 121 12.36 20.37 19.85
N ASP A 122 12.56 19.63 18.77
CA ASP A 122 13.51 20.01 17.74
C ASP A 122 12.85 20.91 16.70
N TRP A 123 12.98 22.23 16.91
CA TRP A 123 12.27 23.25 16.14
C TRP A 123 13.04 23.77 14.93
N GLY A 124 14.30 23.35 14.77
CA GLY A 124 15.21 23.87 13.76
C GLY A 124 15.52 22.82 12.70
N GLY A 125 15.34 23.17 11.43
CA GLY A 125 15.83 22.37 10.33
C GLY A 125 15.01 21.10 10.06
N LEU A 126 13.69 21.12 10.31
CA LEU A 126 12.83 19.97 10.01
C LEU A 126 12.77 19.76 8.49
N PRO A 127 13.06 18.55 7.97
CA PRO A 127 13.07 18.33 6.53
C PRO A 127 11.67 18.49 5.94
N THR A 128 11.59 19.26 4.85
CA THR A 128 10.35 19.52 4.11
C THR A 128 9.66 18.24 3.59
N THR A 129 10.43 17.16 3.42
CA THR A 129 9.90 15.83 3.07
C THR A 129 8.87 15.32 4.06
N LEU A 130 8.94 15.69 5.35
CA LEU A 130 7.97 15.30 6.38
C LEU A 130 6.56 15.89 6.14
N PHE A 131 6.44 16.93 5.31
CA PHE A 131 5.18 17.62 5.05
C PHE A 131 4.48 17.17 3.77
N TRP A 132 5.22 16.65 2.78
CA TRP A 132 4.69 16.24 1.48
C TRP A 132 4.26 14.76 1.43
N GLY A 133 4.91 13.90 2.21
CA GLY A 133 4.65 12.46 2.24
C GLY A 133 5.59 11.76 3.20
N TYR A 134 5.52 10.43 3.25
CA TYR A 134 6.54 9.66 3.96
C TYR A 134 7.62 9.26 2.96
N PRO A 135 8.92 9.54 3.25
CA PRO A 135 10.01 9.00 2.44
C PRO A 135 10.01 7.45 2.49
N GLU A 136 10.92 6.83 1.74
CA GLU A 136 11.17 5.40 1.94
C GLU A 136 11.62 5.16 3.39
N PRO A 137 11.10 4.11 4.08
CA PRO A 137 11.43 3.91 5.47
C PRO A 137 12.88 3.46 5.68
N ASP A 138 13.53 4.09 6.66
CA ASP A 138 14.85 3.68 7.13
C ASP A 138 14.77 2.45 8.04
N VAL A 139 13.66 2.29 8.76
CA VAL A 139 13.43 1.18 9.70
C VAL A 139 12.06 0.56 9.48
N HIS A 140 12.02 -0.77 9.39
CA HIS A 140 10.79 -1.56 9.27
C HIS A 140 10.52 -2.32 10.57
N LEU A 141 9.40 -2.01 11.22
CA LEU A 141 8.91 -2.70 12.40
C LEU A 141 7.71 -3.57 12.04
N TYR A 142 7.79 -4.86 12.37
CA TYR A 142 6.69 -5.82 12.18
C TYR A 142 6.09 -6.12 13.54
N MET A 143 4.83 -5.79 13.73
CA MET A 143 4.21 -5.85 15.05
C MET A 143 2.92 -6.65 15.02
N ASP A 144 2.67 -7.38 16.09
CA ASP A 144 1.42 -8.10 16.29
C ASP A 144 1.01 -8.03 17.75
N ALA A 145 -0.29 -8.08 17.99
CA ALA A 145 -0.84 -8.12 19.33
C ALA A 145 -1.93 -9.18 19.41
N SER A 146 -2.02 -9.84 20.56
CA SER A 146 -3.05 -10.83 20.86
C SER A 146 -3.67 -10.52 22.22
N ASP A 147 -4.55 -11.39 22.69
CA ASP A 147 -5.03 -11.34 24.08
C ASP A 147 -3.99 -11.86 25.08
N GLN A 148 -2.93 -12.53 24.62
CA GLN A 148 -1.87 -13.08 25.48
C GLN A 148 -0.67 -12.13 25.64
N GLY A 149 -0.43 -11.27 24.66
CA GLY A 149 0.73 -10.40 24.66
C GLY A 149 0.89 -9.65 23.36
N LEU A 150 2.05 -9.02 23.22
CA LEU A 150 2.44 -8.26 22.04
C LEU A 150 3.86 -8.61 21.62
N ALA A 151 4.13 -8.40 20.33
CA ALA A 151 5.44 -8.61 19.74
C ALA A 151 5.77 -7.51 18.74
N VAL A 152 7.03 -7.08 18.74
CA VAL A 152 7.60 -6.16 17.74
C VAL A 152 8.93 -6.69 17.26
N LEU A 153 9.10 -6.81 15.96
CA LEU A 153 10.32 -7.28 15.32
C LEU A 153 10.97 -6.13 14.54
N ASP A 154 12.28 -5.97 14.71
CA ASP A 154 13.16 -5.16 13.85
C ASP A 154 14.19 -6.12 13.20
N PRO A 155 13.85 -6.72 12.04
CA PRO A 155 14.68 -7.72 11.39
C PRO A 155 16.04 -7.17 10.95
N ALA A 156 16.12 -5.88 10.58
CA ALA A 156 17.34 -5.26 10.11
C ALA A 156 18.42 -5.22 11.20
N ARG A 157 18.01 -5.06 12.46
CA ARG A 157 18.91 -5.06 13.63
C ARG A 157 18.86 -6.36 14.43
N GLN A 158 18.20 -7.40 13.90
CA GLN A 158 18.05 -8.71 14.55
C GLN A 158 17.59 -8.63 16.02
N ARG A 159 16.65 -7.74 16.31
CA ARG A 159 16.12 -7.53 17.66
C ARG A 159 14.61 -7.62 17.68
N TYR A 160 14.08 -7.99 18.84
CA TYR A 160 12.64 -8.08 19.06
C TYR A 160 12.25 -7.62 20.46
N ILE A 161 11.01 -7.19 20.59
CA ILE A 161 10.32 -6.99 21.86
C ILE A 161 9.22 -8.04 21.92
N GLN A 162 9.14 -8.77 23.02
CA GLN A 162 8.04 -9.66 23.34
C GLN A 162 7.59 -9.34 24.75
N LEU A 163 6.30 -9.05 24.92
CA LEU A 163 5.71 -8.74 26.21
C LEU A 163 4.47 -9.60 26.39
N GLN A 164 4.44 -10.34 27.50
CA GLN A 164 3.30 -11.17 27.89
C GLN A 164 2.45 -10.41 28.90
N PHE A 165 1.13 -10.41 28.69
CA PHE A 165 0.21 -9.74 29.59
C PHE A 165 0.04 -10.54 30.89
N SER A 166 0.01 -9.82 32.00
CA SER A 166 -0.31 -10.34 33.33
C SER A 166 -1.74 -10.91 33.38
N ASN A 167 -2.04 -11.70 34.42
CA ASN A 167 -3.38 -12.26 34.60
C ASN A 167 -4.44 -11.16 34.75
N SER A 168 -4.10 -10.03 35.39
CA SER A 168 -4.99 -8.87 35.53
C SER A 168 -5.24 -8.19 34.19
N GLU A 169 -4.21 -7.92 33.38
CA GLU A 169 -4.37 -7.31 32.05
C GLU A 169 -5.19 -8.22 31.12
N ARG A 170 -5.00 -9.54 31.21
CA ARG A 170 -5.80 -10.52 30.44
C ARG A 170 -7.26 -10.55 30.90
N LEU A 171 -7.51 -10.36 32.20
CA LEU A 171 -8.87 -10.26 32.73
C LEU A 171 -9.53 -8.94 32.28
N ASP A 172 -8.80 -7.83 32.26
CA ASP A 172 -9.28 -6.53 31.76
C ASP A 172 -9.62 -6.59 30.26
N ILE A 173 -8.78 -7.28 29.47
CA ILE A 173 -9.05 -7.55 28.05
C ILE A 173 -10.35 -8.35 27.87
N ALA A 174 -10.57 -9.36 28.71
CA ALA A 174 -11.75 -10.22 28.63
C ALA A 174 -13.04 -9.54 29.12
N THR A 175 -12.93 -8.59 30.07
CA THR A 175 -14.07 -7.96 30.74
C THR A 175 -14.48 -6.60 30.15
N SER A 176 -13.60 -5.94 29.38
CA SER A 176 -13.90 -4.68 28.68
C SER A 176 -13.81 -4.81 27.15
N PRO A 177 -14.76 -5.51 26.49
CA PRO A 177 -14.84 -5.60 25.03
C PRO A 177 -15.32 -4.29 24.36
N ASP A 178 -15.70 -3.29 25.15
CA ASP A 178 -16.22 -2.02 24.66
C ASP A 178 -15.15 -1.19 23.92
N SER A 179 -15.60 -0.32 23.01
CA SER A 179 -14.77 0.58 22.20
C SER A 179 -13.79 1.49 22.98
N LYS A 180 -13.95 1.57 24.31
CA LYS A 180 -13.12 2.37 25.23
C LYS A 180 -12.09 1.56 26.03
N GLY A 181 -12.11 0.23 25.94
CA GLY A 181 -11.18 -0.67 26.66
C GLY A 181 -9.84 -0.90 25.96
N PHE A 182 -9.06 -1.88 26.45
CA PHE A 182 -7.77 -2.29 25.87
C PHE A 182 -7.94 -3.17 24.63
N THR A 183 -8.62 -2.62 23.62
CA THR A 183 -8.96 -3.32 22.36
C THR A 183 -7.73 -3.71 21.55
N ILE A 184 -7.90 -4.62 20.60
CA ILE A 184 -6.84 -5.03 19.67
C ILE A 184 -6.14 -3.85 18.99
N ASN A 185 -6.90 -2.83 18.58
CA ASN A 185 -6.36 -1.61 17.98
C ASN A 185 -5.44 -0.83 18.93
N VAL A 186 -5.81 -0.77 20.22
CA VAL A 186 -5.03 -0.09 21.27
C VAL A 186 -3.74 -0.88 21.51
N ARG A 187 -3.82 -2.22 21.52
CA ARG A 187 -2.65 -3.09 21.71
C ARG A 187 -1.66 -2.99 20.55
N GLU A 188 -2.13 -2.93 19.30
CA GLU A 188 -1.26 -2.70 18.15
C GLU A 188 -0.64 -1.29 18.15
N LEU A 189 -1.38 -0.27 18.60
CA LEU A 189 -0.79 1.05 18.82
C LEU A 189 0.23 1.03 19.96
N PHE A 190 0.00 0.22 20.99
CA PHE A 190 0.92 0.05 22.11
C PHE A 190 2.25 -0.59 21.66
N CYS A 191 2.22 -1.52 20.70
CA CYS A 191 3.44 -2.02 20.05
C CYS A 191 4.31 -0.87 19.50
N VAL A 192 3.68 0.09 18.81
CA VAL A 192 4.38 1.26 18.26
C VAL A 192 4.94 2.13 19.37
N GLY A 193 4.14 2.41 20.40
CA GLY A 193 4.53 3.18 21.59
C GLY A 193 5.73 2.57 22.31
N LEU A 194 5.69 1.26 22.52
CA LEU A 194 6.74 0.51 23.20
C LEU A 194 8.03 0.49 22.39
N ALA A 195 7.94 0.28 21.07
CA ALA A 195 9.11 0.35 20.20
C ALA A 195 9.75 1.75 20.21
N ALA A 196 8.94 2.80 20.18
CA ALA A 196 9.43 4.18 20.29
C ALA A 196 10.11 4.45 21.65
N ALA A 197 9.54 3.96 22.75
CA ALA A 197 10.11 4.13 24.08
C ALA A 197 11.42 3.36 24.27
N VAL A 198 11.49 2.12 23.79
CA VAL A 198 12.65 1.23 24.00
C VAL A 198 13.77 1.50 23.00
N TRP A 199 13.43 1.78 21.73
CA TRP A 199 14.41 1.90 20.65
C TRP A 199 14.54 3.31 20.08
N GLY A 200 13.65 4.24 20.41
CA GLY A 200 13.60 5.57 19.80
C GLY A 200 14.85 6.41 19.98
N ALA A 201 15.51 6.31 21.14
CA ALA A 201 16.77 7.00 21.39
C ALA A 201 17.90 6.59 20.42
N GLY A 202 17.82 5.37 19.86
CA GLY A 202 18.78 4.84 18.88
C GLY A 202 18.42 5.13 17.42
N TRP A 203 17.29 5.78 17.13
CA TRP A 203 16.86 6.11 15.77
C TRP A 203 17.40 7.47 15.33
N LEU A 204 18.73 7.56 15.19
CA LEU A 204 19.41 8.78 14.79
C LEU A 204 19.33 9.02 13.27
N PRO A 205 19.13 10.27 12.83
CA PRO A 205 19.14 10.62 11.42
C PRO A 205 20.48 10.27 10.76
N ILE A 206 20.41 9.82 9.50
CA ILE A 206 21.61 9.53 8.69
C ILE A 206 22.34 10.83 8.33
N GLU A 207 21.61 11.95 8.21
CA GLU A 207 22.15 13.25 7.75
C GLU A 207 21.79 14.39 8.73
N PRO A 208 22.60 15.47 8.81
CA PRO A 208 22.43 16.56 9.77
C PRO A 208 21.13 17.38 9.69
N CYS A 209 20.32 17.18 8.65
CA CYS A 209 19.03 17.85 8.43
C CYS A 209 17.94 16.87 7.98
N SER A 210 18.09 15.58 8.31
CA SER A 210 17.08 14.56 8.05
C SER A 210 16.40 14.10 9.35
N ALA A 211 15.34 13.31 9.19
CA ALA A 211 14.67 12.63 10.28
C ALA A 211 14.53 11.16 9.92
N THR A 212 14.78 10.28 10.88
CA THR A 212 14.66 8.83 10.66
C THR A 212 13.21 8.47 10.44
N HIS A 213 12.90 7.81 9.34
CA HIS A 213 11.55 7.37 9.04
C HIS A 213 11.34 5.89 9.38
N ILE A 214 10.42 5.64 10.30
CA ILE A 214 10.05 4.31 10.77
C ILE A 214 8.70 3.91 10.18
N ARG A 215 8.63 2.69 9.64
CA ARG A 215 7.41 2.06 9.17
C ARG A 215 6.99 0.95 10.10
N ALA A 216 5.90 1.15 10.81
CA ALA A 216 5.23 0.13 11.61
C ALA A 216 4.16 -0.59 10.77
N TRP A 217 4.30 -1.91 10.65
CA TRP A 217 3.41 -2.78 9.89
C TRP A 217 2.41 -3.46 10.82
N SER A 218 1.15 -3.03 10.74
CA SER A 218 -0.01 -3.57 11.48
C SER A 218 -0.82 -4.47 10.57
N ASP A 219 -1.44 -5.53 11.06
CA ASP A 219 -2.47 -6.24 10.29
C ASP A 219 -3.88 -5.64 10.45
N ASN A 220 -4.03 -4.66 11.33
CA ASN A 220 -5.30 -4.00 11.57
C ASN A 220 -5.38 -2.59 10.98
N ALA A 221 -6.39 -2.41 10.12
CA ALA A 221 -6.62 -1.16 9.42
C ALA A 221 -7.00 0.00 10.36
N SER A 222 -7.57 -0.28 11.53
CA SER A 222 -8.01 0.74 12.49
C SER A 222 -6.84 1.36 13.23
N ALA A 223 -5.85 0.55 13.65
CA ALA A 223 -4.60 1.05 14.22
C ALA A 223 -3.82 1.94 13.22
N VAL A 224 -3.89 1.59 11.93
CA VAL A 224 -3.33 2.40 10.84
C VAL A 224 -4.06 3.73 10.68
N ALA A 225 -5.39 3.76 10.85
CA ALA A 225 -6.18 4.98 10.78
C ALA A 225 -5.82 5.95 11.91
N TRP A 226 -5.68 5.45 13.15
CA TRP A 226 -5.32 6.27 14.31
C TRP A 226 -3.95 6.93 14.21
N GLY A 227 -2.94 6.21 13.71
CA GLY A 227 -1.62 6.78 13.45
C GLY A 227 -1.63 7.93 12.41
N ARG A 228 -2.65 7.98 11.54
CA ARG A 228 -2.79 9.06 10.54
C ARG A 228 -3.61 10.24 11.06
N SER A 229 -4.75 9.96 11.70
CA SER A 229 -5.66 10.99 12.23
C SER A 229 -5.12 11.68 13.47
N HIS A 230 -4.24 11.02 14.23
CA HIS A 230 -3.79 11.45 15.57
C HIS A 230 -4.96 11.66 16.55
N GLN A 231 -6.05 10.92 16.33
CA GLN A 231 -7.28 11.04 17.12
C GLN A 231 -7.97 9.68 17.22
N SER A 232 -8.43 9.36 18.43
CA SER A 232 -9.28 8.22 18.74
C SER A 232 -10.29 8.59 19.84
N ASP A 233 -11.49 8.01 19.77
CA ASP A 233 -12.52 8.11 20.82
C ASP A 233 -12.20 7.20 22.02
N ASN A 234 -11.19 6.33 21.89
CA ASN A 234 -10.67 5.50 22.96
C ASN A 234 -9.62 6.29 23.76
N THR A 235 -9.83 6.40 25.08
CA THR A 235 -8.97 7.17 25.99
C THR A 235 -7.53 6.64 26.01
N LEU A 236 -7.34 5.33 26.13
CA LEU A 236 -6.01 4.69 26.13
C LEU A 236 -5.28 4.90 24.79
N ALA A 237 -5.98 4.76 23.67
CA ALA A 237 -5.40 5.05 22.37
C ALA A 237 -4.97 6.52 22.27
N GLN A 238 -5.79 7.45 22.75
CA GLN A 238 -5.45 8.87 22.71
C GLN A 238 -4.23 9.19 23.57
N GLU A 239 -4.10 8.56 24.74
CA GLU A 239 -2.90 8.66 25.59
C GLU A 239 -1.64 8.14 24.88
N LEU A 240 -1.71 6.98 24.22
CA LEU A 240 -0.60 6.42 23.45
C LEU A 240 -0.21 7.30 22.27
N ILE A 241 -1.18 7.88 21.55
CA ILE A 241 -0.94 8.84 20.47
C ILE A 241 -0.21 10.08 21.01
N ARG A 242 -0.55 10.55 22.22
CA ARG A 242 0.15 11.68 22.87
C ARG A 242 1.59 11.30 23.21
N ALA A 243 1.82 10.16 23.86
CA ALA A 243 3.16 9.70 24.20
C ALA A 243 4.06 9.53 22.95
N LEU A 244 3.49 8.97 21.88
CA LEU A 244 4.14 8.88 20.57
C LEU A 244 4.42 10.26 19.97
N GLY A 245 3.46 11.18 20.05
CA GLY A 245 3.60 12.55 19.59
C GLY A 245 4.73 13.30 20.32
N LEU A 246 4.85 13.12 21.64
CA LEU A 246 5.99 13.66 22.40
C LEU A 246 7.31 13.04 21.95
N SER A 247 7.33 11.72 21.76
CA SER A 247 8.55 11.00 21.35
C SER A 247 9.04 11.48 19.98
N GLU A 248 8.15 11.62 19.00
CA GLU A 248 8.47 12.20 17.68
C GLU A 248 8.82 13.69 17.74
N ALA A 249 8.29 14.44 18.72
CA ALA A 249 8.57 15.86 18.88
C ALA A 249 9.97 16.10 19.46
N THR A 250 10.38 15.24 20.39
CA THR A 250 11.63 15.37 21.16
C THR A 250 12.78 14.59 20.53
N SER A 251 12.49 13.60 19.70
CA SER A 251 13.47 12.77 19.01
C SER A 251 13.32 13.00 17.51
N ARG A 252 14.43 13.15 16.76
CA ARG A 252 14.42 13.36 15.30
C ARG A 252 14.02 12.12 14.49
N PHE A 253 12.86 11.56 14.79
CA PHE A 253 12.28 10.46 14.03
C PHE A 253 10.79 10.64 13.79
N ARG A 254 10.29 9.96 12.77
CA ARG A 254 8.89 9.95 12.35
C ARG A 254 8.40 8.53 12.20
N ILE A 255 7.28 8.19 12.82
CA ILE A 255 6.63 6.89 12.64
C ILE A 255 5.48 7.03 11.66
N SER A 256 5.32 6.00 10.83
CA SER A 256 4.16 5.82 9.98
C SER A 256 3.63 4.41 10.09
N THR A 257 2.32 4.26 10.18
CA THR A 257 1.63 2.97 10.22
C THR A 257 1.14 2.58 8.83
N ARG A 258 1.27 1.29 8.48
CA ARG A 258 0.72 0.74 7.23
C ARG A 258 0.21 -0.68 7.44
N HIS A 259 -0.86 -1.00 6.72
CA HIS A 259 -1.47 -2.31 6.80
C HIS A 259 -0.62 -3.37 6.07
N LEU A 260 -0.30 -4.45 6.77
CA LEU A 260 0.32 -5.68 6.28
C LEU A 260 -0.61 -6.85 6.63
N PRO A 261 -1.18 -7.58 5.65
CA PRO A 261 -2.06 -8.71 5.96
C PRO A 261 -1.43 -9.69 6.95
N GLY A 262 -2.18 -10.15 7.96
CA GLY A 262 -1.70 -11.08 9.00
C GLY A 262 -1.09 -12.38 8.43
N ALA A 263 -1.56 -12.82 7.25
CA ALA A 263 -0.97 -13.93 6.49
C ALA A 263 0.49 -13.71 6.06
N ILE A 264 1.01 -12.49 6.18
CA ILE A 264 2.40 -12.09 5.89
C ILE A 264 3.13 -11.72 7.19
N ASN A 265 2.42 -11.21 8.21
CA ASN A 265 2.95 -10.81 9.51
C ASN A 265 3.16 -11.98 10.50
N ILE A 266 3.61 -13.11 9.97
CA ILE A 266 3.55 -14.42 10.63
C ILE A 266 4.47 -14.47 11.84
N ALA A 267 5.71 -13.96 11.74
CA ALA A 267 6.70 -14.04 12.81
C ALA A 267 6.28 -13.24 14.05
N ALA A 268 5.71 -12.04 13.86
CA ALA A 268 5.17 -11.25 14.96
C ALA A 268 3.96 -11.96 15.58
N SER A 269 3.09 -12.56 14.76
CA SER A 269 1.90 -13.27 15.25
C SER A 269 2.18 -14.54 16.06
N HIS A 270 3.21 -15.30 15.70
CA HIS A 270 3.64 -16.43 16.52
C HIS A 270 4.23 -15.96 17.86
N SER A 271 4.92 -14.82 17.84
CA SER A 271 5.55 -14.25 19.03
C SER A 271 4.53 -13.62 19.99
N SER A 272 3.39 -13.14 19.49
CA SER A 272 2.29 -12.61 20.31
C SER A 272 1.44 -13.72 20.96
N SER A 273 1.44 -14.95 20.42
CA SER A 273 0.58 -16.07 20.86
C SER A 273 1.33 -17.41 20.94
N PRO A 274 2.12 -17.66 22.00
CA PRO A 274 3.01 -18.83 22.10
C PRO A 274 2.34 -20.22 22.21
N GLY A 275 1.00 -20.31 22.18
CA GLY A 275 0.24 -21.55 22.42
C GLY A 275 -0.23 -22.34 21.18
N HIS A 276 -0.06 -21.83 19.95
CA HIS A 276 -0.57 -22.48 18.73
C HIS A 276 0.56 -23.10 17.90
N LEU A 277 1.14 -24.19 18.38
CA LEU A 277 2.16 -24.97 17.66
C LEU A 277 1.51 -25.80 16.53
N THR A 278 1.15 -25.15 15.42
CA THR A 278 1.38 -25.76 14.11
C THR A 278 2.76 -25.31 13.68
N SER A 279 3.63 -26.24 13.29
CA SER A 279 5.00 -25.89 12.88
C SER A 279 4.94 -24.73 11.88
N VAL A 280 5.71 -23.66 12.12
CA VAL A 280 5.85 -22.52 11.20
C VAL A 280 6.11 -23.02 9.77
N GLN A 281 6.78 -24.16 9.63
CA GLN A 281 7.06 -24.83 8.36
C GLN A 281 5.79 -25.39 7.68
N ASP A 282 4.83 -25.93 8.44
CA ASP A 282 3.56 -26.44 7.91
C ASP A 282 2.64 -25.31 7.45
N LEU A 283 2.62 -24.19 8.19
CA LEU A 283 1.85 -23.01 7.79
C LEU A 283 2.51 -22.30 6.59
N LEU A 284 3.84 -22.15 6.57
CA LEU A 284 4.57 -21.68 5.38
C LEU A 284 4.29 -22.57 4.18
N ALA A 285 4.32 -23.89 4.34
CA ALA A 285 4.05 -24.83 3.26
C ALA A 285 2.63 -24.68 2.69
N LYS A 286 1.64 -24.42 3.56
CA LYS A 286 0.26 -24.09 3.17
C LYS A 286 0.17 -22.74 2.45
N LEU A 287 0.81 -21.69 2.94
CA LEU A 287 0.76 -20.36 2.31
C LEU A 287 1.52 -20.33 0.98
N GLN A 288 2.70 -20.94 0.91
CA GLN A 288 3.44 -21.11 -0.34
C GLN A 288 2.65 -21.94 -1.36
N ALA A 289 1.84 -22.91 -0.93
CA ALA A 289 0.94 -23.65 -1.83
C ALA A 289 -0.16 -22.77 -2.44
N HIS A 290 -0.60 -21.73 -1.72
CA HIS A 290 -1.60 -20.76 -2.17
C HIS A 290 -1.00 -19.56 -2.94
N ALA A 291 0.34 -19.43 -2.97
CA ALA A 291 1.01 -18.41 -3.79
C ALA A 291 0.76 -18.57 -5.30
N LEU A 292 0.31 -19.77 -5.74
CA LEU A 292 -0.16 -20.02 -7.09
C LEU A 292 -1.69 -20.16 -7.09
N ALA A 293 -2.35 -19.48 -8.03
CA ALA A 293 -3.75 -19.75 -8.33
C ALA A 293 -3.96 -21.25 -8.61
N GLY A 294 -5.08 -21.84 -8.17
CA GLY A 294 -5.31 -23.29 -8.28
C GLY A 294 -5.22 -23.85 -9.71
N SER A 295 -5.55 -23.05 -10.73
CA SER A 295 -5.38 -23.40 -12.14
C SER A 295 -3.91 -23.43 -12.59
N SER A 296 -3.07 -22.56 -12.03
CA SER A 296 -1.62 -22.52 -12.25
C SER A 296 -0.93 -23.66 -11.53
N ASN A 297 -1.38 -24.02 -10.31
CA ASN A 297 -0.81 -25.10 -9.53
C ASN A 297 -0.81 -26.44 -10.30
N LYS A 298 -1.91 -26.76 -11.00
CA LYS A 298 -1.99 -27.94 -11.88
C LYS A 298 -0.88 -27.98 -12.94
N LYS A 299 -0.64 -26.86 -13.64
CA LYS A 299 0.41 -26.79 -14.68
C LYS A 299 1.82 -26.94 -14.11
N TYR A 300 2.07 -26.33 -12.95
CA TYR A 300 3.34 -26.42 -12.25
C TYR A 300 3.59 -27.86 -11.79
N ALA A 301 2.59 -28.52 -11.21
CA ALA A 301 2.67 -29.92 -10.78
C ALA A 301 2.90 -30.88 -11.96
N THR A 302 2.21 -30.70 -13.08
CA THR A 302 2.45 -31.50 -14.30
C THR A 302 3.89 -31.32 -14.80
N THR A 303 4.39 -30.07 -14.81
CA THR A 303 5.77 -29.79 -15.25
C THR A 303 6.79 -30.42 -14.30
N TRP A 304 6.55 -30.36 -12.99
CA TRP A 304 7.41 -30.97 -11.99
C TRP A 304 7.47 -32.50 -12.12
N LYS A 305 6.33 -33.16 -12.37
CA LYS A 305 6.31 -34.62 -12.65
C LYS A 305 7.15 -34.97 -13.89
N GLN A 306 7.04 -34.18 -14.96
CA GLN A 306 7.85 -34.37 -16.18
C GLN A 306 9.34 -34.20 -15.90
N TRP A 307 9.70 -33.21 -15.09
CA TRP A 307 11.08 -32.99 -14.64
C TRP A 307 11.62 -34.19 -13.84
N CYS A 308 10.89 -34.65 -12.83
CA CYS A 308 11.31 -35.80 -12.03
C CYS A 308 11.49 -37.05 -12.90
N HIS A 309 10.56 -37.31 -13.83
CA HIS A 309 10.65 -38.44 -14.75
C HIS A 309 11.88 -38.37 -15.66
N TRP A 310 12.17 -37.19 -16.23
CA TRP A 310 13.36 -36.98 -17.06
C TRP A 310 14.67 -37.12 -16.26
N CYS A 311 14.68 -36.65 -15.01
CA CYS A 311 15.83 -36.84 -14.10
C CYS A 311 16.07 -38.33 -13.82
N SER A 312 15.01 -39.10 -13.54
CA SER A 312 15.10 -40.55 -13.37
C SER A 312 15.63 -41.26 -14.62
N SER A 313 15.21 -40.86 -15.82
CA SER A 313 15.70 -41.46 -17.07
C SER A 313 17.15 -41.11 -17.41
N THR A 314 17.70 -40.04 -16.82
CA THR A 314 19.08 -39.58 -17.06
C THR A 314 20.03 -39.90 -15.89
N GLY A 315 19.54 -40.59 -14.85
CA GLY A 315 20.32 -40.88 -13.64
C GLY A 315 20.64 -39.65 -12.78
N ALA A 316 19.98 -38.52 -13.01
CA ALA A 316 20.22 -37.25 -12.33
C ALA A 316 19.26 -37.02 -11.16
N SER A 317 19.69 -36.23 -10.17
CA SER A 317 18.82 -35.80 -9.07
C SER A 317 17.79 -34.76 -9.54
N PRO A 318 16.50 -34.88 -9.18
CA PRO A 318 15.51 -33.83 -9.41
C PRO A 318 15.74 -32.56 -8.59
N TRP A 319 16.49 -32.66 -7.49
CA TRP A 319 16.88 -31.51 -6.66
C TRP A 319 18.30 -31.09 -7.00
N LEU A 320 18.41 -29.89 -7.54
CA LEU A 320 19.66 -29.23 -7.93
C LEU A 320 20.40 -28.69 -6.69
N LYS A 321 21.65 -28.23 -6.81
CA LYS A 321 22.49 -27.86 -5.66
C LYS A 321 22.42 -26.37 -5.27
N GLY A 322 21.86 -25.53 -6.13
CA GLY A 322 21.79 -24.07 -5.97
C GLY A 322 22.95 -23.32 -6.61
N ASP A 323 23.97 -24.01 -7.13
CA ASP A 323 25.07 -23.41 -7.87
C ASP A 323 24.70 -23.32 -9.35
N ARG A 324 24.51 -22.09 -9.84
CA ARG A 324 24.12 -21.82 -11.24
C ARG A 324 25.12 -22.35 -12.26
N SER A 325 26.41 -22.46 -11.93
CA SER A 325 27.41 -22.95 -12.88
C SER A 325 27.24 -24.44 -13.17
N ILE A 326 26.82 -25.21 -12.16
CA ILE A 326 26.65 -26.67 -12.22
C ILE A 326 25.20 -27.01 -12.63
N ASP A 327 24.23 -26.40 -11.98
CA ASP A 327 22.81 -26.68 -12.16
C ASP A 327 22.31 -26.33 -13.57
N SER A 328 22.95 -25.33 -14.19
CA SER A 328 22.55 -24.86 -15.51
C SER A 328 22.76 -25.91 -16.60
N ASN A 329 23.70 -26.86 -16.43
CA ASN A 329 23.94 -27.96 -17.38
C ASN A 329 22.72 -28.89 -17.47
N GLN A 330 22.15 -29.25 -16.33
CA GLN A 330 20.98 -30.13 -16.28
C GLN A 330 19.73 -29.43 -16.83
N LEU A 331 19.56 -28.14 -16.50
CA LEU A 331 18.44 -27.34 -17.01
C LEU A 331 18.50 -27.12 -18.52
N ILE A 332 19.68 -26.88 -19.10
CA ILE A 332 19.82 -26.71 -20.55
C ILE A 332 19.65 -28.04 -21.28
N ALA A 333 20.12 -29.16 -20.72
CA ALA A 333 19.92 -30.49 -21.29
C ALA A 333 18.43 -30.83 -21.39
N LEU A 334 17.65 -30.51 -20.36
CA LEU A 334 16.19 -30.63 -20.41
C LEU A 334 15.57 -29.69 -21.46
N ALA A 335 16.05 -28.45 -21.56
CA ALA A 335 15.56 -27.50 -22.55
C ALA A 335 15.79 -28.02 -23.97
N LEU A 336 16.98 -28.57 -24.26
CA LEU A 336 17.31 -29.21 -25.52
C LEU A 336 16.42 -30.43 -25.78
N TYR A 337 16.17 -31.28 -24.78
CA TYR A 337 15.27 -32.42 -24.88
C TYR A 337 13.82 -32.00 -25.24
N TYR A 338 13.34 -30.87 -24.71
CA TYR A 338 12.03 -30.32 -25.08
C TYR A 338 12.01 -29.61 -26.44
N TRP A 339 13.19 -29.18 -26.92
CA TRP A 339 13.37 -28.47 -28.18
C TRP A 339 13.59 -29.41 -29.36
N GLN A 340 14.27 -30.54 -29.15
CA GLN A 340 14.60 -31.56 -30.16
C GLN A 340 14.24 -32.93 -29.61
N ARG A 341 12.96 -33.30 -29.71
CA ARG A 341 12.53 -34.63 -29.26
C ARG A 341 12.99 -35.71 -30.25
N PRO A 342 13.58 -36.83 -29.78
CA PRO A 342 14.04 -37.92 -30.64
C PRO A 342 12.90 -38.66 -31.39
N ASP A 343 11.67 -38.55 -30.88
CA ASP A 343 10.48 -39.30 -31.34
C ASP A 343 9.68 -38.62 -32.47
N GLY A 344 10.16 -37.48 -33.00
CA GLY A 344 9.49 -36.72 -34.05
C GLY A 344 8.20 -35.99 -33.60
N THR A 345 7.87 -35.97 -32.30
CA THR A 345 6.70 -35.23 -31.81
C THR A 345 6.92 -33.72 -31.79
N ARG A 346 5.81 -32.96 -31.78
CA ARG A 346 5.81 -31.49 -31.83
C ARG A 346 6.68 -30.89 -30.71
N CYS A 347 7.73 -30.19 -31.11
CA CYS A 347 8.68 -29.52 -30.22
C CYS A 347 8.04 -28.31 -29.50
N ASN A 348 8.49 -28.04 -28.27
CA ASN A 348 8.01 -26.89 -27.50
C ASN A 348 8.65 -25.60 -28.03
N THR A 349 7.90 -24.49 -28.03
CA THR A 349 8.49 -23.18 -28.31
C THR A 349 9.45 -22.75 -27.19
N ALA A 350 10.46 -21.94 -27.51
CA ALA A 350 11.40 -21.45 -26.51
C ALA A 350 10.72 -20.75 -25.32
N SER A 351 9.63 -20.01 -25.55
CA SER A 351 8.84 -19.38 -24.48
C SER A 351 8.15 -20.40 -23.56
N THR A 352 7.68 -21.52 -24.12
CA THR A 352 7.08 -22.62 -23.34
C THR A 352 8.13 -23.31 -22.49
N ILE A 353 9.34 -23.51 -23.04
CA ILE A 353 10.46 -24.09 -22.31
C ILE A 353 10.88 -23.19 -21.15
N LEU A 354 11.02 -21.88 -21.38
CA LEU A 354 11.31 -20.91 -20.31
C LEU A 354 10.25 -20.93 -19.21
N SER A 355 8.96 -21.02 -19.56
CA SER A 355 7.89 -21.18 -18.56
C SER A 355 8.08 -22.44 -17.72
N LYS A 356 8.43 -23.57 -18.35
CA LYS A 356 8.67 -24.83 -17.65
C LYS A 356 9.87 -24.74 -16.70
N LEU A 357 10.98 -24.13 -17.13
CA LEU A 357 12.13 -23.86 -16.25
C LEU A 357 11.75 -22.97 -15.07
N GLY A 358 10.88 -21.97 -15.29
CA GLY A 358 10.31 -21.15 -14.23
C GLY A 358 9.51 -21.96 -13.20
N HIS A 359 8.75 -22.96 -13.64
CA HIS A 359 8.02 -23.87 -12.74
C HIS A 359 8.97 -24.69 -11.86
N ILE A 360 10.06 -25.22 -12.44
CA ILE A 360 11.10 -25.97 -11.72
C ILE A 360 11.78 -25.08 -10.67
N SER A 361 12.10 -23.83 -11.05
CA SER A 361 12.66 -22.82 -10.16
C SER A 361 11.73 -22.46 -9.00
N TRP A 362 10.41 -22.46 -9.23
CA TRP A 362 9.43 -22.24 -8.18
C TRP A 362 9.40 -23.38 -7.14
N TYR A 363 9.49 -24.63 -7.58
CA TYR A 363 9.56 -25.78 -6.65
C TYR A 363 10.84 -25.76 -5.80
N HIS A 364 11.97 -25.36 -6.36
CA HIS A 364 13.22 -25.19 -5.61
C HIS A 364 13.08 -24.05 -4.57
N ARG A 365 12.47 -22.92 -4.94
CA ARG A 365 12.19 -21.84 -3.98
C ARG A 365 11.29 -22.29 -2.84
N ARG A 366 10.25 -23.07 -3.15
CA ARG A 366 9.29 -23.57 -2.17
C ARG A 366 9.90 -24.60 -1.21
N VAL A 367 10.66 -25.57 -1.71
CA VAL A 367 11.09 -26.75 -0.94
C VAL A 367 12.53 -26.65 -0.43
N ARG A 368 13.39 -25.87 -1.11
CA ARG A 368 14.82 -25.73 -0.79
C ARG A 368 15.25 -24.30 -0.46
N GLY A 369 14.36 -23.31 -0.60
CA GLY A 369 14.62 -21.92 -0.21
C GLY A 369 15.48 -21.11 -1.19
N TYR A 370 15.87 -21.66 -2.34
CA TYR A 370 16.65 -20.94 -3.36
C TYR A 370 16.08 -21.14 -4.78
N ALA A 371 16.40 -20.20 -5.67
CA ALA A 371 15.99 -20.25 -7.07
C ALA A 371 17.08 -20.84 -7.95
N VAL A 372 16.69 -21.76 -8.83
CA VAL A 372 17.55 -22.31 -9.89
C VAL A 372 17.27 -21.60 -11.21
N GLY A 373 18.26 -21.54 -12.09
CA GLY A 373 18.16 -20.86 -13.36
C GLY A 373 19.36 -21.10 -14.27
N LEU A 374 19.26 -20.65 -15.52
CA LEU A 374 20.33 -20.76 -16.49
C LEU A 374 21.42 -19.71 -16.24
N HIS A 375 22.68 -20.08 -16.42
CA HIS A 375 23.79 -19.14 -16.48
C HIS A 375 23.82 -18.39 -17.83
N GLU A 376 24.63 -17.34 -17.95
CA GLU A 376 24.60 -16.43 -19.10
C GLU A 376 24.85 -17.12 -20.46
N GLY A 377 25.77 -18.08 -20.55
CA GLY A 377 26.00 -18.84 -21.78
C GLY A 377 24.78 -19.65 -22.23
N HIS A 378 24.08 -20.31 -21.31
CA HIS A 378 22.85 -21.05 -21.62
C HIS A 378 21.65 -20.14 -21.88
N LYS A 379 21.62 -18.93 -21.30
CA LYS A 379 20.61 -17.92 -21.68
C LYS A 379 20.79 -17.47 -23.13
N LEU A 380 22.04 -17.30 -23.58
CA LEU A 380 22.34 -17.01 -24.99
C LEU A 380 21.82 -18.13 -25.91
N ALA A 381 22.02 -19.39 -25.53
CA ALA A 381 21.49 -20.54 -26.26
C ALA A 381 19.94 -20.51 -26.35
N MET A 382 19.25 -20.15 -25.26
CA MET A 382 17.79 -19.98 -25.28
C MET A 382 17.32 -18.82 -26.18
N GLN A 383 18.12 -17.75 -26.31
CA GLN A 383 17.85 -16.68 -27.28
C GLN A 383 17.99 -17.20 -28.71
N GLY A 384 19.01 -18.01 -28.99
CA GLY A 384 19.17 -18.73 -30.27
C GLY A 384 17.95 -19.59 -30.60
N MET A 385 17.51 -20.44 -29.66
CA MET A 385 16.28 -21.24 -29.82
C MET A 385 15.04 -20.37 -30.09
N SER A 386 14.95 -19.20 -29.46
CA SER A 386 13.83 -18.27 -29.70
C SER A 386 13.83 -17.69 -31.11
N ARG A 387 15.00 -17.44 -31.70
CA ARG A 387 15.14 -16.97 -33.09
C ARG A 387 14.87 -18.07 -34.11
N LEU A 388 15.24 -19.31 -33.79
CA LEU A 388 14.97 -20.49 -34.63
C LEU A 388 13.53 -21.00 -34.49
N SER A 389 12.82 -20.59 -33.43
CA SER A 389 11.40 -20.90 -33.27
C SER A 389 10.58 -20.22 -34.36
N PRO A 390 9.55 -20.90 -34.91
CA PRO A 390 8.65 -20.26 -35.84
C PRO A 390 7.96 -19.06 -35.18
N THR A 391 7.90 -17.94 -35.90
CA THR A 391 7.29 -16.71 -35.40
C THR A 391 5.87 -17.00 -34.92
N PRO A 392 5.49 -16.57 -33.69
CA PRO A 392 4.12 -16.74 -33.23
C PRO A 392 3.16 -16.13 -34.24
N LYS A 393 2.16 -16.90 -34.71
CA LYS A 393 1.09 -16.37 -35.56
C LYS A 393 0.32 -15.31 -34.77
N ARG A 394 0.68 -14.04 -34.96
CA ARG A 394 -0.03 -12.92 -34.35
C ARG A 394 -1.42 -12.87 -34.98
N LYS A 395 -2.46 -12.86 -34.14
CA LYS A 395 -3.82 -12.59 -34.62
C LYS A 395 -3.86 -11.15 -35.11
N ARG A 396 -4.49 -10.90 -36.26
CA ARG A 396 -4.76 -9.53 -36.72
C ARG A 396 -5.70 -8.85 -35.69
N PRO A 397 -5.53 -7.54 -35.42
CA PRO A 397 -6.48 -6.82 -34.59
C PRO A 397 -7.87 -6.92 -35.22
N VAL A 398 -8.86 -7.25 -34.40
CA VAL A 398 -10.27 -7.25 -34.83
C VAL A 398 -10.69 -5.77 -34.92
N SER A 399 -11.19 -5.34 -36.07
CA SER A 399 -11.76 -3.99 -36.24
C SER A 399 -13.26 -3.99 -35.96
N VAL A 400 -13.88 -2.81 -35.92
CA VAL A 400 -15.33 -2.69 -35.73
C VAL A 400 -16.12 -3.16 -36.98
N ILE A 401 -15.48 -3.23 -38.16
CA ILE A 401 -16.15 -3.56 -39.43
C ILE A 401 -16.80 -4.95 -39.41
N PRO A 402 -16.11 -6.05 -39.01
CA PRO A 402 -16.75 -7.35 -38.82
C PRO A 402 -17.92 -7.34 -37.83
N LEU A 403 -17.85 -6.53 -36.76
CA LEU A 403 -18.93 -6.42 -35.78
C LEU A 403 -20.17 -5.74 -36.35
N HIS A 404 -19.99 -4.70 -37.18
CA HIS A 404 -21.11 -4.07 -37.89
C HIS A 404 -21.80 -5.04 -38.86
N ARG A 405 -21.04 -5.83 -39.64
CA ARG A 405 -21.63 -6.85 -40.53
C ARG A 405 -22.33 -7.96 -39.75
N LEU A 406 -21.74 -8.39 -38.65
CA LEU A 406 -22.35 -9.42 -37.80
C LEU A 406 -23.66 -8.90 -37.20
N ARG A 407 -23.69 -7.64 -36.74
CA ARG A 407 -24.90 -6.97 -36.24
C ARG A 407 -25.98 -6.83 -37.32
N SER A 408 -25.64 -6.41 -38.54
CA SER A 408 -26.61 -6.22 -39.63
C SER A 408 -27.27 -7.53 -40.06
N ASN A 409 -26.57 -8.65 -39.92
CA ASN A 409 -27.05 -9.97 -40.32
C ASN A 409 -27.73 -10.75 -39.19
N CYS A 410 -27.78 -10.20 -37.98
CA CYS A 410 -28.36 -10.86 -36.80
C CYS A 410 -29.83 -10.46 -36.60
N GLY A 411 -30.74 -11.43 -36.70
CA GLY A 411 -32.14 -11.24 -36.32
C GLY A 411 -32.33 -11.25 -34.81
N PHE A 412 -32.51 -10.08 -34.18
CA PHE A 412 -32.68 -9.93 -32.71
C PHE A 412 -33.95 -10.55 -32.12
N ARG A 413 -34.81 -11.15 -32.95
CA ARG A 413 -35.96 -11.94 -32.49
C ARG A 413 -35.54 -13.33 -31.99
N LEU A 414 -34.42 -13.88 -32.47
CA LEU A 414 -33.91 -15.19 -32.06
C LEU A 414 -32.95 -15.05 -30.87
N ALA A 415 -33.15 -15.85 -29.82
CA ALA A 415 -32.28 -15.84 -28.62
C ALA A 415 -30.80 -16.09 -28.97
N HIS A 416 -30.53 -17.02 -29.88
CA HIS A 416 -29.18 -17.33 -30.36
C HIS A 416 -28.48 -16.11 -31.00
N ASN A 417 -29.19 -15.37 -31.86
CA ASN A 417 -28.66 -14.19 -32.54
C ASN A 417 -28.50 -13.00 -31.60
N ARG A 418 -29.36 -12.86 -30.58
CA ARG A 418 -29.19 -11.86 -29.51
C ARG A 418 -27.87 -12.08 -28.76
N VAL A 419 -27.56 -13.33 -28.42
CA VAL A 419 -26.31 -13.68 -27.75
C VAL A 419 -25.11 -13.46 -28.67
N LEU A 420 -25.12 -13.97 -29.90
CA LEU A 420 -23.99 -13.86 -30.81
C LEU A 420 -23.72 -12.43 -31.30
N GLY A 421 -24.75 -11.70 -31.72
CA GLY A 421 -24.60 -10.39 -32.39
C GLY A 421 -24.91 -9.17 -31.55
N GLY A 422 -25.65 -9.30 -30.44
CA GLY A 422 -25.99 -8.20 -29.55
C GLY A 422 -25.10 -8.13 -28.31
N GLU A 423 -24.92 -9.25 -27.62
CA GLU A 423 -24.34 -9.26 -26.27
C GLU A 423 -22.91 -9.82 -26.24
N ALA A 424 -22.65 -11.03 -26.73
CA ALA A 424 -21.37 -11.72 -26.54
C ALA A 424 -20.21 -11.11 -27.34
N ALA A 425 -20.39 -10.83 -28.62
CA ALA A 425 -19.33 -10.30 -29.47
C ALA A 425 -19.08 -8.80 -29.22
N VAL A 426 -20.14 -8.02 -29.03
CA VAL A 426 -20.07 -6.57 -28.85
C VAL A 426 -19.55 -6.23 -27.45
N VAL A 427 -20.13 -6.80 -26.40
CA VAL A 427 -19.65 -6.55 -25.02
C VAL A 427 -18.24 -7.10 -24.86
N GLY A 428 -17.95 -8.29 -25.38
CA GLY A 428 -16.61 -8.87 -25.35
C GLY A 428 -15.56 -8.01 -26.04
N PHE A 429 -15.89 -7.39 -27.17
CA PHE A 429 -14.99 -6.52 -27.90
C PHE A 429 -14.76 -5.18 -27.19
N PHE A 430 -15.84 -4.45 -26.88
CA PHE A 430 -15.75 -3.09 -26.34
C PHE A 430 -15.25 -3.06 -24.89
N PHE A 431 -15.59 -4.07 -24.08
CA PHE A 431 -15.10 -4.17 -22.71
C PHE A 431 -13.83 -5.04 -22.57
N LEU A 432 -13.28 -5.54 -23.69
CA LEU A 432 -12.05 -6.35 -23.75
C LEU A 432 -12.11 -7.61 -22.87
N LEU A 433 -13.19 -8.38 -23.02
CA LEU A 433 -13.47 -9.54 -22.16
C LEU A 433 -12.91 -10.83 -22.72
N ARG A 434 -12.45 -11.69 -21.80
CA ARG A 434 -12.14 -13.08 -22.12
C ARG A 434 -13.43 -13.88 -22.17
N ARG A 435 -13.48 -14.90 -23.03
CA ARG A 435 -14.61 -15.84 -23.13
C ARG A 435 -15.17 -16.29 -21.78
N SER A 436 -14.30 -16.68 -20.84
CA SER A 436 -14.72 -17.17 -19.52
C SER A 436 -15.35 -16.12 -18.59
N GLU A 437 -15.31 -14.84 -18.96
CA GLU A 437 -15.88 -13.73 -18.20
C GLU A 437 -17.34 -13.45 -18.57
N TYR A 438 -17.87 -14.04 -19.65
CA TYR A 438 -19.25 -13.81 -20.11
C TYR A 438 -19.90 -14.98 -20.85
N LEU A 439 -19.14 -16.05 -21.14
CA LEU A 439 -19.65 -17.30 -21.71
C LEU A 439 -19.23 -18.50 -20.86
N ALA A 440 -20.07 -19.53 -20.87
CA ALA A 440 -19.72 -20.82 -20.31
C ALA A 440 -18.51 -21.43 -21.04
N ASP A 441 -17.56 -21.93 -20.26
CA ASP A 441 -16.38 -22.63 -20.75
C ASP A 441 -16.59 -24.13 -20.51
N HIS A 442 -16.66 -24.92 -21.58
CA HIS A 442 -16.97 -26.36 -21.52
C HIS A 442 -18.23 -26.71 -20.69
N GLY A 443 -19.31 -25.94 -20.86
CA GLY A 443 -20.59 -26.16 -20.17
C GLY A 443 -20.61 -25.68 -18.70
N ARG A 444 -19.51 -25.09 -18.19
CA ARG A 444 -19.46 -24.50 -16.85
C ARG A 444 -19.31 -22.99 -16.93
N SER A 445 -20.23 -22.26 -16.30
CA SER A 445 -20.09 -20.83 -16.09
C SER A 445 -19.17 -20.56 -14.90
N MET A 446 -18.30 -19.57 -15.02
CA MET A 446 -17.43 -19.17 -13.91
C MET A 446 -18.23 -18.31 -12.91
N PRO A 447 -17.93 -18.35 -11.60
CA PRO A 447 -18.65 -17.54 -10.61
C PRO A 447 -18.56 -16.02 -10.87
N TYR A 448 -17.48 -15.59 -11.53
CA TYR A 448 -17.24 -14.20 -11.93
C TYR A 448 -17.74 -13.87 -13.34
N ALA A 449 -18.48 -14.78 -14.00
CA ALA A 449 -19.08 -14.49 -15.29
C ALA A 449 -20.16 -13.41 -15.13
N ILE A 450 -20.16 -12.43 -16.03
CA ILE A 450 -21.12 -11.33 -16.05
C ILE A 450 -22.53 -11.88 -16.18
N GLN A 451 -23.43 -11.32 -15.38
CA GLN A 451 -24.86 -11.55 -15.46
C GLN A 451 -25.58 -10.26 -15.85
N ARG A 452 -26.84 -10.39 -16.25
CA ARG A 452 -27.68 -9.24 -16.64
C ARG A 452 -27.72 -8.14 -15.58
N GLN A 453 -27.77 -8.51 -14.29
CA GLN A 453 -27.82 -7.54 -13.18
C GLN A 453 -26.54 -6.72 -13.00
N ASP A 454 -25.45 -7.14 -13.62
CA ASP A 454 -24.17 -6.45 -13.54
C ASP A 454 -24.05 -5.33 -14.60
N VAL A 455 -25.01 -5.25 -15.52
CA VAL A 455 -25.03 -4.25 -16.59
C VAL A 455 -26.08 -3.18 -16.26
N SER A 456 -25.66 -1.93 -16.25
CA SER A 456 -26.53 -0.77 -16.00
C SER A 456 -26.35 0.30 -17.08
N PHE A 457 -27.41 1.03 -17.34
CA PHE A 457 -27.44 2.10 -18.33
C PHE A 457 -27.77 3.41 -17.62
N TRP A 458 -27.02 4.47 -17.94
CA TRP A 458 -27.17 5.77 -17.31
C TRP A 458 -27.38 6.87 -18.36
N THR A 459 -28.16 7.89 -18.01
CA THR A 459 -28.35 9.11 -18.81
C THR A 459 -27.17 10.05 -18.63
N ARG A 460 -27.10 11.12 -19.42
CA ARG A 460 -26.03 12.12 -19.31
C ARG A 460 -26.07 12.85 -17.97
N GLU A 461 -27.25 12.95 -17.37
CA GLU A 461 -27.53 13.60 -16.08
C GLU A 461 -27.26 12.66 -14.89
N GLY A 462 -26.76 11.44 -15.13
CA GLY A 462 -26.41 10.50 -14.07
C GLY A 462 -27.59 9.73 -13.46
N SER A 463 -28.74 9.67 -14.14
CA SER A 463 -29.90 8.86 -13.74
C SER A 463 -29.95 7.53 -14.48
N THR A 464 -30.64 6.51 -13.94
CA THR A 464 -30.83 5.24 -14.64
C THR A 464 -31.63 5.45 -15.95
N ALA A 465 -31.07 5.00 -17.07
CA ALA A 465 -31.73 5.10 -18.37
C ALA A 465 -32.75 3.96 -18.53
N LEU A 466 -34.02 4.33 -18.73
CA LEU A 466 -35.13 3.38 -18.94
C LEU A 466 -35.47 3.13 -20.41
N SER A 467 -34.92 3.93 -21.33
CA SER A 467 -35.08 3.75 -22.78
C SER A 467 -33.73 3.79 -23.50
N VAL A 468 -33.68 3.21 -24.70
CA VAL A 468 -32.47 3.16 -25.53
C VAL A 468 -32.05 4.56 -26.00
N GLU A 469 -32.99 5.48 -26.22
CA GLU A 469 -32.63 6.87 -26.60
C GLU A 469 -31.95 7.61 -25.45
N LYS A 470 -32.38 7.36 -24.21
CA LYS A 470 -31.85 8.02 -23.00
C LYS A 470 -30.54 7.40 -22.50
N ALA A 471 -30.16 6.21 -22.99
CA ALA A 471 -28.93 5.55 -22.60
C ALA A 471 -27.70 6.26 -23.19
N TYR A 472 -26.92 6.90 -22.31
CA TYR A 472 -25.69 7.61 -22.64
C TYR A 472 -24.45 6.87 -22.16
N ILE A 473 -24.47 6.23 -20.99
CA ILE A 473 -23.34 5.46 -20.44
C ILE A 473 -23.77 4.02 -20.22
N VAL A 474 -22.95 3.07 -20.65
CA VAL A 474 -23.07 1.65 -20.31
C VAL A 474 -22.04 1.31 -19.25
N GLN A 475 -22.50 0.83 -18.09
CA GLN A 475 -21.65 0.38 -17.00
C GLN A 475 -21.75 -1.14 -16.83
N VAL A 476 -20.60 -1.81 -16.75
CA VAL A 476 -20.51 -3.24 -16.47
C VAL A 476 -19.71 -3.43 -15.17
N LYS A 477 -20.36 -4.05 -14.18
CA LYS A 477 -19.76 -4.46 -12.91
C LYS A 477 -19.17 -5.86 -13.02
N PHE A 478 -17.85 -5.95 -13.15
CA PHE A 478 -17.13 -7.20 -13.03
C PHE A 478 -17.13 -7.65 -11.58
N ARG A 479 -17.69 -8.84 -11.31
CA ARG A 479 -17.69 -9.46 -9.97
C ARG A 479 -16.32 -9.96 -9.53
N GLY A 480 -15.42 -10.10 -10.49
CA GLY A 480 -14.06 -10.57 -10.28
C GLY A 480 -13.42 -10.98 -11.60
N SER A 481 -12.24 -11.58 -11.51
CA SER A 481 -11.50 -12.10 -12.65
C SER A 481 -10.62 -13.27 -12.20
N LYS A 482 -10.00 -13.99 -13.14
CA LYS A 482 -9.01 -15.04 -12.81
C LYS A 482 -7.85 -14.54 -11.95
N THR A 483 -7.56 -13.24 -11.97
CA THR A 483 -6.49 -12.58 -11.20
C THR A 483 -7.00 -11.87 -9.95
N ASP A 484 -8.32 -11.72 -9.80
CA ASP A 484 -8.93 -11.10 -8.63
C ASP A 484 -9.27 -12.18 -7.60
N GLN A 485 -8.25 -12.60 -6.85
CA GLN A 485 -8.39 -13.61 -5.80
C GLN A 485 -9.17 -13.11 -4.58
N ARG A 486 -9.43 -11.79 -4.48
CA ARG A 486 -10.12 -11.16 -3.36
C ARG A 486 -11.60 -10.84 -3.67
N GLY A 487 -12.03 -11.02 -4.92
CA GLY A 487 -13.41 -10.78 -5.34
C GLY A 487 -13.85 -9.31 -5.18
N VAL A 488 -12.91 -8.37 -5.26
CA VAL A 488 -13.19 -6.93 -5.12
C VAL A 488 -14.06 -6.45 -6.29
N GLY A 489 -13.87 -7.07 -7.46
CA GLY A 489 -14.54 -6.66 -8.67
C GLY A 489 -14.02 -5.32 -9.21
N MET A 490 -14.62 -4.87 -10.30
CA MET A 490 -14.32 -3.59 -10.94
C MET A 490 -15.54 -3.14 -11.72
N THR A 491 -15.77 -1.84 -11.85
CA THR A 491 -16.78 -1.32 -12.79
C THR A 491 -16.08 -0.65 -13.94
N ARG A 492 -16.47 -0.95 -15.18
CA ARG A 492 -16.05 -0.18 -16.37
C ARG A 492 -17.26 0.50 -16.98
N SER A 493 -17.06 1.74 -17.39
CA SER A 493 -18.06 2.56 -18.08
C SER A 493 -17.59 2.80 -19.51
N LEU A 494 -18.52 2.77 -20.46
CA LEU A 494 -18.31 3.25 -21.82
C LEU A 494 -19.42 4.23 -22.17
N ASP A 495 -19.01 5.40 -22.65
CA ASP A 495 -19.92 6.44 -23.05
C ASP A 495 -20.33 6.25 -24.51
N ARG A 496 -21.55 6.69 -24.83
CA ARG A 496 -22.05 6.73 -26.20
C ARG A 496 -21.16 7.66 -27.00
N SER A 497 -20.54 7.13 -28.05
CA SER A 497 -19.74 7.93 -28.97
C SER A 497 -20.59 9.06 -29.54
N THR A 498 -20.21 10.30 -29.25
CA THR A 498 -20.68 11.48 -29.99
C THR A 498 -19.95 11.50 -31.34
N SER A 499 -20.33 10.62 -32.26
CA SER A 499 -19.97 10.83 -33.66
C SER A 499 -20.88 11.93 -34.19
N GLN A 500 -20.30 13.12 -34.42
CA GLN A 500 -20.69 13.95 -35.56
C GLN A 500 -20.38 13.18 -36.85
#